data_AF-A0A1Z5SUP9-F1
#
_entry.id   AF-A0A1Z5SUP9-F1
#
_cell.length_a   1.000
_cell.length_b   1.000
_cell.length_c   1.000
_cell.angle_alpha   90.00
_cell.angle_beta   90.00
_cell.angle_gamma   90.00
#
_symmetry.space_group_name_H-M   'P 1'
#
loop_
_entity.id
_entity.type
_entity.pdbx_description
1 polymer ?
#
loop_
_entity_poly.entity_id
_entity_poly.type
_entity_poly.pdbx_seq_one_letter_code
_entity_poly.pdbx_strand_id
1 'polypeptide(L)'
;MTNLHRPRVFLDINIGEEPAGRLTIELFADKTPKTCENFRQLCTAEHEGMTYAKAPFHRVIDEFMIQGGDIANGDGTGTASIYDGEFEDENMDWREMDSAGLVCSANRGKDTNGSQYEHCNSLIEELNVMLIDDRFFITLEVCPHLNGKHTIFGRLVSGHETLEKIAKVDVDGNDKPYEPVLIARPADPKQKWDLSKFTSLVVFGDSYTDDSRLGYFINNDGDAPPVGYENPANYAAADGGRPWPQYVAQYSGANIYNYAVSGAVCSNDITPRWFSAIDAPFPDIKGYEVPAYLADSEYVLPNGTKFMQDPVDETVYAIWIGTNDLGYDALIEDEQVPGTNISTYLDCVYNQLERVYDNGGRYFVIMNAPPLNLAPEYGIPGQGGVGPNQYWPDKGEGVGGNLTEISGRMLEQVVTVNSIYEYRTPFEAKIAERYPGASFAVYDVHGLMTDIHNNPSQYLNGTAPLNVTGHVNQCNVTGGDCVASDSPDSFLWYDELHPSEQAERVIARTFVDVVKGASQWATYWSC
;
A
#
# COMPACT_ATOMS: atom_id res chain seq x y z
N MET A 1 21.32 -9.65 17.15
CA MET A 1 21.06 -8.21 16.89
C MET A 1 19.62 -7.98 17.28
N THR A 2 19.33 -7.02 18.17
CA THR A 2 17.96 -6.74 18.61
C THR A 2 17.21 -6.07 17.47
N ASN A 3 16.15 -6.73 16.96
CA ASN A 3 15.25 -6.15 15.99
C ASN A 3 14.59 -4.91 16.63
N LEU A 4 14.86 -3.71 16.11
CA LEU A 4 14.27 -2.45 16.60
C LEU A 4 12.92 -2.14 15.95
N HIS A 5 12.47 -2.98 15.01
CA HIS A 5 11.20 -2.80 14.33
C HIS A 5 10.04 -3.28 15.21
N ARG A 6 9.05 -2.41 15.43
CA ARG A 6 7.78 -2.71 16.11
C ARG A 6 6.66 -2.69 15.08
N PRO A 7 6.29 -3.87 14.51
CA PRO A 7 5.28 -3.92 13.47
C PRO A 7 3.91 -3.51 14.01
N ARG A 8 3.05 -3.02 13.13
CA ARG A 8 1.66 -2.71 13.45
C ARG A 8 0.73 -3.70 12.76
N VAL A 9 -0.30 -4.12 13.46
CA VAL A 9 -1.38 -4.97 12.96
C VAL A 9 -2.73 -4.34 13.28
N PHE A 10 -3.78 -4.81 12.64
CA PHE A 10 -5.13 -4.34 12.89
C PHE A 10 -6.11 -5.48 13.04
N LEU A 11 -7.13 -5.24 13.87
CA LEU A 11 -8.33 -6.07 14.01
C LEU A 11 -9.52 -5.20 13.65
N ASP A 12 -10.18 -5.49 12.53
CA ASP A 12 -11.50 -4.92 12.25
C ASP A 12 -12.53 -5.66 13.11
N ILE A 13 -13.52 -4.95 13.64
CA ILE A 13 -14.45 -5.47 14.63
C ILE A 13 -15.88 -5.31 14.12
N ASN A 14 -16.66 -6.39 14.21
CA ASN A 14 -18.10 -6.36 14.09
C ASN A 14 -18.75 -6.67 15.44
N ILE A 15 -19.84 -5.97 15.77
CA ILE A 15 -20.74 -6.34 16.87
C ILE A 15 -22.04 -6.82 16.20
N GLY A 16 -22.35 -8.10 16.36
CA GLY A 16 -23.35 -8.78 15.55
C GLY A 16 -22.95 -8.77 14.07
N GLU A 17 -23.82 -8.22 13.22
CA GLU A 17 -23.57 -8.07 11.78
C GLU A 17 -23.01 -6.69 11.41
N GLU A 18 -22.94 -5.75 12.35
CA GLU A 18 -22.60 -4.35 12.09
C GLU A 18 -21.11 -4.05 12.34
N PRO A 19 -20.41 -3.34 11.43
CA PRO A 19 -19.07 -2.84 11.66
C PRO A 19 -19.00 -1.87 12.85
N ALA A 20 -18.16 -2.18 13.84
CA ALA A 20 -18.01 -1.41 15.07
C ALA A 20 -16.77 -0.49 15.06
N GLY A 21 -15.79 -0.81 14.23
CA GLY A 21 -14.55 -0.03 14.03
C GLY A 21 -13.31 -0.91 13.95
N ARG A 22 -12.13 -0.29 13.98
CA ARG A 22 -10.82 -0.96 13.89
C ARG A 22 -10.01 -0.75 15.17
N LEU A 23 -9.26 -1.76 15.59
CA LEU A 23 -8.21 -1.69 16.61
C LEU A 23 -6.85 -1.77 15.92
N THR A 24 -6.00 -0.75 16.06
CA THR A 24 -4.62 -0.79 15.54
C THR A 24 -3.65 -1.02 16.69
N ILE A 25 -2.84 -2.08 16.59
CA ILE A 25 -1.97 -2.56 17.65
C ILE A 25 -0.51 -2.47 17.18
N GLU A 26 0.34 -1.80 17.95
CA GLU A 26 1.79 -1.86 17.80
C GLU A 26 2.34 -3.04 18.62
N LEU A 27 3.13 -3.90 17.99
CA LEU A 27 3.70 -5.10 18.58
C LEU A 27 5.13 -4.84 19.07
N PHE A 28 5.43 -5.28 20.29
CA PHE A 28 6.74 -5.16 20.92
C PHE A 28 7.68 -6.28 20.48
N ALA A 29 7.89 -6.43 19.16
CA ALA A 29 8.72 -7.50 18.60
C ALA A 29 10.19 -7.44 19.05
N ASP A 30 10.64 -6.28 19.54
CA ASP A 30 11.94 -6.09 20.20
C ASP A 30 12.01 -6.71 21.61
N LYS A 31 10.86 -7.02 22.23
CA LYS A 31 10.72 -7.58 23.58
C LYS A 31 10.20 -9.01 23.60
N THR A 32 9.27 -9.34 22.71
CA THR A 32 8.52 -10.60 22.68
C THR A 32 8.37 -11.12 21.24
N PRO A 33 9.49 -11.43 20.55
CA PRO A 33 9.51 -11.66 19.11
C PRO A 33 8.64 -12.84 18.66
N LYS A 34 8.62 -13.97 19.39
CA LYS A 34 7.81 -15.13 18.99
C LYS A 34 6.32 -14.86 19.16
N THR A 35 5.96 -14.24 20.28
CA THR A 35 4.58 -13.88 20.60
C THR A 35 4.03 -12.89 19.58
N CYS A 36 4.82 -11.86 19.25
CA CYS A 36 4.45 -10.89 18.23
C CYS A 36 4.31 -11.53 16.85
N GLU A 37 5.21 -12.44 16.46
CA GLU A 37 5.13 -13.08 15.14
C GLU A 37 3.94 -14.03 15.02
N ASN A 38 3.62 -14.80 16.06
CA ASN A 38 2.40 -15.60 16.12
C ASN A 38 1.16 -14.72 15.97
N PHE A 39 1.05 -13.66 16.77
CA PHE A 39 -0.09 -12.75 16.73
C PHE A 39 -0.21 -12.05 15.36
N ARG A 40 0.92 -11.61 14.78
CA ARG A 40 0.97 -10.95 13.48
C ARG A 40 0.44 -11.84 12.37
N GLN A 41 0.96 -13.07 12.25
CA GLN A 41 0.53 -14.00 11.20
C GLN A 41 -0.94 -14.40 11.34
N LEU A 42 -1.46 -14.50 12.56
CA LEU A 42 -2.89 -14.77 12.79
C LEU A 42 -3.78 -13.57 12.42
N CYS A 43 -3.31 -12.33 12.63
CA CYS A 43 -3.99 -11.13 12.16
C CYS A 43 -4.00 -11.05 10.62
N THR A 44 -2.87 -11.34 9.98
CA THR A 44 -2.71 -11.20 8.51
C THR A 44 -3.14 -12.43 7.71
N ALA A 45 -3.42 -13.55 8.38
CA ALA A 45 -3.72 -14.85 7.76
C ALA A 45 -2.58 -15.37 6.84
N GLU A 46 -1.33 -15.03 7.14
CA GLU A 46 -0.14 -15.49 6.39
C GLU A 46 0.15 -16.97 6.60
N HIS A 47 -0.21 -17.52 7.76
CA HIS A 47 -0.08 -18.94 8.05
C HIS A 47 -1.30 -19.70 7.51
N GLU A 48 -1.08 -20.64 6.59
CA GLU A 48 -2.16 -21.39 5.96
C GLU A 48 -3.08 -22.03 7.01
N GLY A 49 -4.38 -21.75 6.90
CA GLY A 49 -5.42 -22.31 7.76
C GLY A 49 -5.54 -21.68 9.15
N MET A 50 -4.75 -20.67 9.51
CA MET A 50 -4.79 -20.03 10.83
C MET A 50 -5.02 -18.53 10.73
N THR A 51 -6.11 -18.04 11.32
CA THR A 51 -6.45 -16.61 11.30
C THR A 51 -7.40 -16.23 12.43
N TYR A 52 -7.26 -15.01 12.93
CA TYR A 52 -8.25 -14.39 13.82
C TYR A 52 -9.54 -13.98 13.11
N ALA A 53 -9.60 -14.07 11.77
CA ALA A 53 -10.82 -13.76 11.04
C ALA A 53 -11.99 -14.63 11.54
N LYS A 54 -13.07 -13.98 11.97
CA LYS A 54 -14.26 -14.55 12.63
C LYS A 54 -14.01 -15.14 14.03
N ALA A 55 -12.81 -15.02 14.57
CA ALA A 55 -12.58 -15.37 15.97
C ALA A 55 -13.36 -14.39 16.87
N PRO A 56 -14.08 -14.90 17.87
CA PRO A 56 -14.87 -14.05 18.76
C PRO A 56 -13.99 -13.43 19.85
N PHE A 57 -14.46 -12.31 20.39
CA PHE A 57 -14.17 -11.96 21.76
C PHE A 57 -15.13 -12.74 22.65
N HIS A 58 -14.67 -13.88 23.18
CA HIS A 58 -15.49 -14.80 23.96
C HIS A 58 -15.71 -14.35 25.41
N ARG A 59 -14.97 -13.33 25.87
CA ARG A 59 -15.14 -12.75 27.21
C ARG A 59 -14.97 -11.23 27.19
N VAL A 60 -15.92 -10.51 27.76
CA VAL A 60 -15.88 -9.05 27.93
C VAL A 60 -16.20 -8.72 29.38
N ILE A 61 -15.25 -8.13 30.09
CA ILE A 61 -15.46 -7.66 31.47
C ILE A 61 -15.16 -6.16 31.49
N ASP A 62 -16.22 -5.37 31.60
CA ASP A 62 -16.11 -3.92 31.72
C ASP A 62 -15.18 -3.55 32.89
N GLU A 63 -14.43 -2.45 32.72
CA GLU A 63 -13.41 -1.98 33.66
C GLU A 63 -12.28 -2.98 33.97
N PHE A 64 -12.13 -4.05 33.17
CA PHE A 64 -11.03 -5.01 33.34
C PHE A 64 -10.35 -5.37 32.03
N MET A 65 -10.98 -6.17 31.17
CA MET A 65 -10.35 -6.67 29.93
C MET A 65 -11.37 -7.26 28.95
N ILE A 66 -10.99 -7.27 27.68
CA ILE A 66 -11.66 -8.05 26.64
C ILE A 66 -10.72 -9.18 26.20
N GLN A 67 -11.24 -10.40 26.09
CA GLN A 67 -10.48 -11.58 25.73
C GLN A 67 -10.97 -12.13 24.39
N GLY A 68 -10.02 -12.36 23.49
CA GLY A 68 -10.27 -12.91 22.16
C GLY A 68 -9.25 -13.96 21.75
N GLY A 69 -9.33 -14.37 20.48
CA GLY A 69 -8.58 -15.50 19.95
C GLY A 69 -9.41 -16.78 20.03
N ASP A 70 -8.76 -17.91 20.27
CA ASP A 70 -9.34 -19.25 20.16
C ASP A 70 -9.89 -19.52 18.75
N ILE A 71 -8.98 -19.54 17.78
CA ILE A 71 -9.28 -19.81 16.38
C ILE A 71 -9.72 -21.27 16.15
N ALA A 72 -9.51 -22.16 17.12
CA ALA A 72 -9.83 -23.58 17.01
C ALA A 72 -11.28 -23.88 17.41
N ASN A 73 -11.73 -23.38 18.56
CA ASN A 73 -13.05 -23.68 19.12
C ASN A 73 -13.96 -22.44 19.26
N GLY A 74 -13.39 -21.24 19.35
CA GLY A 74 -14.13 -19.98 19.49
C GLY A 74 -14.93 -19.85 20.80
N ASP A 75 -14.58 -20.61 21.83
CA ASP A 75 -15.28 -20.62 23.13
C ASP A 75 -14.35 -20.42 24.34
N GLY A 76 -13.06 -20.16 24.07
CA GLY A 76 -11.99 -20.00 25.05
C GLY A 76 -11.25 -21.30 25.38
N THR A 77 -11.66 -22.45 24.82
CA THR A 77 -11.10 -23.77 25.14
C THR A 77 -10.12 -24.33 24.11
N GLY A 78 -10.01 -23.73 22.92
CA GLY A 78 -9.01 -24.14 21.94
C GLY A 78 -7.62 -23.61 22.24
N THR A 79 -6.65 -24.21 21.53
CA THR A 79 -5.22 -23.93 21.64
C THR A 79 -4.60 -24.12 20.26
N ALA A 80 -4.07 -23.04 19.69
CA ALA A 80 -3.39 -23.07 18.42
C ALA A 80 -2.23 -22.06 18.39
N SER A 81 -1.20 -22.32 17.58
CA SER A 81 -0.21 -21.30 17.22
C SER A 81 0.46 -21.68 15.90
N ILE A 82 1.16 -20.72 15.29
CA ILE A 82 1.98 -20.96 14.09
C ILE A 82 3.18 -21.90 14.34
N TYR A 83 3.36 -22.37 15.58
CA TYR A 83 4.47 -23.24 16.00
C TYR A 83 4.01 -24.65 16.39
N ASP A 84 2.84 -25.08 15.89
CA ASP A 84 2.27 -26.43 16.13
C ASP A 84 2.00 -26.75 17.62
N GLY A 85 1.28 -25.87 18.32
CA GLY A 85 0.86 -26.08 19.71
C GLY A 85 1.04 -24.84 20.58
N GLU A 86 1.40 -25.01 21.85
CA GLU A 86 1.73 -23.90 22.74
C GLU A 86 3.24 -23.60 22.74
N PHE A 87 3.63 -22.37 23.10
CA PHE A 87 5.02 -21.94 23.21
C PHE A 87 5.30 -21.18 24.51
N GLU A 88 6.57 -21.08 24.93
CA GLU A 88 6.95 -20.48 26.22
C GLU A 88 6.71 -18.97 26.28
N ASP A 89 6.36 -18.48 27.47
CA ASP A 89 6.26 -17.04 27.74
C ASP A 89 7.57 -16.26 27.47
N GLU A 90 7.41 -15.05 26.96
CA GLU A 90 8.52 -14.15 26.68
C GLU A 90 8.52 -12.94 27.62
N ASN A 91 9.65 -12.74 28.31
CA ASN A 91 10.05 -11.46 28.91
C ASN A 91 9.09 -10.88 29.99
N MET A 92 8.29 -11.68 30.68
CA MET A 92 7.14 -11.26 31.54
C MET A 92 7.36 -10.11 32.56
N ASP A 93 8.60 -9.79 32.94
CA ASP A 93 8.94 -8.72 33.88
C ASP A 93 9.40 -7.40 33.21
N TRP A 94 9.32 -7.29 31.88
CA TRP A 94 9.85 -6.13 31.15
C TRP A 94 8.98 -4.87 31.29
N ARG A 95 7.70 -5.04 31.66
CA ARG A 95 6.72 -3.97 31.76
C ARG A 95 5.62 -4.32 32.75
N GLU A 96 5.11 -3.31 33.46
CA GLU A 96 3.92 -3.41 34.29
C GLU A 96 2.65 -3.17 33.45
N MET A 97 1.54 -3.83 33.81
CA MET A 97 0.21 -3.61 33.25
C MET A 97 -0.40 -2.32 33.79
N ASP A 98 0.20 -1.20 33.37
CA ASP A 98 0.02 0.15 33.91
C ASP A 98 -0.96 1.03 33.13
N SER A 99 -1.62 0.46 32.12
CA SER A 99 -2.47 1.21 31.19
C SER A 99 -3.57 0.35 30.56
N ALA A 100 -4.65 1.00 30.16
CA ALA A 100 -5.61 0.45 29.20
C ALA A 100 -4.97 0.29 27.82
N GLY A 101 -5.49 -0.65 27.02
CA GLY A 101 -5.03 -0.91 25.66
C GLY A 101 -3.75 -1.75 25.59
N LEU A 102 -3.31 -2.41 26.66
CA LEU A 102 -2.20 -3.36 26.59
C LEU A 102 -2.67 -4.71 26.07
N VAL A 103 -1.93 -5.27 25.12
CA VAL A 103 -2.24 -6.58 24.53
C VAL A 103 -1.33 -7.63 25.14
N CYS A 104 -1.96 -8.63 25.74
CA CYS A 104 -1.32 -9.62 26.60
C CYS A 104 -1.74 -11.04 26.21
N SER A 105 -0.85 -12.01 26.41
CA SER A 105 -1.17 -13.43 26.19
C SER A 105 -2.17 -13.96 27.24
N ALA A 106 -3.12 -14.78 26.82
CA ALA A 106 -4.09 -15.42 27.71
C ALA A 106 -3.67 -16.87 28.05
N ASN A 107 -2.59 -16.99 28.82
CA ASN A 107 -1.99 -18.26 29.23
C ASN A 107 -2.93 -19.10 30.10
N ARG A 108 -2.78 -20.44 30.05
CA ARG A 108 -3.37 -21.36 31.03
C ARG A 108 -2.36 -21.68 32.13
N GLY A 109 -2.53 -21.07 33.30
CA GLY A 109 -1.82 -21.50 34.51
C GLY A 109 -2.42 -22.78 35.11
N LYS A 110 -1.68 -23.44 36.03
CA LYS A 110 -2.23 -24.50 36.90
C LYS A 110 -3.49 -23.96 37.61
N ASP A 111 -4.55 -24.77 37.66
CA ASP A 111 -5.83 -24.54 38.37
C ASP A 111 -7.02 -23.94 37.60
N THR A 112 -7.10 -24.05 36.26
CA THR A 112 -8.31 -23.67 35.51
C THR A 112 -9.40 -24.75 35.39
N ASN A 113 -9.38 -25.82 36.21
CA ASN A 113 -10.52 -26.73 36.37
C ASN A 113 -10.76 -27.00 37.86
N GLY A 114 -11.92 -26.61 38.36
CA GLY A 114 -12.36 -26.96 39.71
C GLY A 114 -12.49 -28.48 39.91
N SER A 115 -12.36 -28.89 41.17
CA SER A 115 -12.57 -30.23 41.76
C SER A 115 -11.36 -31.19 41.79
N GLN A 116 -10.87 -31.37 43.03
CA GLN A 116 -10.22 -32.56 43.60
C GLN A 116 -8.80 -32.88 43.13
N TYR A 117 -7.80 -32.56 43.96
CA TYR A 117 -6.97 -33.58 44.63
C TYR A 117 -6.15 -32.89 45.74
N GLU A 118 -6.64 -33.05 46.97
CA GLU A 118 -5.83 -32.92 48.17
C GLU A 118 -4.98 -34.20 48.24
N HIS A 119 -3.67 -34.13 47.92
CA HIS A 119 -2.58 -34.84 48.62
C HIS A 119 -1.22 -34.72 47.90
N CYS A 120 -0.21 -34.48 48.74
CA CYS A 120 1.23 -34.71 48.57
C CYS A 120 2.12 -33.50 48.20
N ASN A 121 2.59 -32.84 49.27
CA ASN A 121 3.92 -32.22 49.32
C ASN A 121 5.00 -33.27 49.04
N SER A 122 5.79 -33.08 47.99
CA SER A 122 7.11 -33.69 47.84
C SER A 122 7.86 -33.04 46.67
N LEU A 123 8.69 -32.05 47.00
CA LEU A 123 10.01 -31.79 46.38
C LEU A 123 10.11 -32.03 44.88
N ILE A 124 9.81 -31.00 44.09
CA ILE A 124 10.35 -30.72 42.75
C ILE A 124 10.13 -29.21 42.50
N GLU A 125 11.21 -28.42 42.46
CA GLU A 125 11.24 -27.11 41.80
C GLU A 125 11.47 -27.37 40.30
N GLU A 126 10.45 -27.91 39.60
CA GLU A 126 10.46 -27.98 38.14
C GLU A 126 9.67 -26.79 37.60
N LEU A 127 10.40 -25.88 36.94
CA LEU A 127 9.97 -25.03 35.83
C LEU A 127 8.45 -24.84 35.68
N ASN A 128 7.92 -23.78 36.29
CA ASN A 128 6.61 -23.22 35.95
C ASN A 128 6.70 -22.60 34.53
N VAL A 129 6.62 -23.43 33.49
CA VAL A 129 6.49 -22.93 32.11
C VAL A 129 5.01 -22.61 31.90
N MET A 130 4.69 -21.32 31.92
CA MET A 130 3.40 -20.84 31.41
C MET A 130 3.51 -20.77 29.88
N LEU A 131 2.44 -21.21 29.23
CA LEU A 131 2.40 -21.51 27.80
C LEU A 131 1.42 -20.56 27.10
N ILE A 132 1.90 -19.95 26.02
CA ILE A 132 1.19 -19.05 25.10
C ILE A 132 0.62 -19.86 23.94
N ASP A 133 -0.57 -19.48 23.52
CA ASP A 133 -1.22 -19.93 22.28
C ASP A 133 -1.73 -18.71 21.48
N ASP A 134 -2.83 -18.87 20.75
CA ASP A 134 -3.50 -17.82 19.98
C ASP A 134 -4.44 -16.94 20.83
N ARG A 135 -4.61 -17.22 22.12
CA ARG A 135 -5.53 -16.43 22.94
C ARG A 135 -4.84 -15.21 23.53
N PHE A 136 -5.54 -14.09 23.52
CA PHE A 136 -5.04 -12.83 24.02
C PHE A 136 -6.13 -12.06 24.77
N PHE A 137 -5.72 -11.07 25.54
CA PHE A 137 -6.62 -10.07 26.09
C PHE A 137 -6.08 -8.67 25.90
N ILE A 138 -6.99 -7.69 25.86
CA ILE A 138 -6.70 -6.27 25.84
C ILE A 138 -7.20 -5.67 27.15
N THR A 139 -6.33 -4.99 27.89
CA THR A 139 -6.71 -4.33 29.14
C THR A 139 -7.64 -3.15 28.87
N LEU A 140 -8.66 -2.98 29.72
CA LEU A 140 -9.52 -1.79 29.71
C LEU A 140 -9.10 -0.78 30.80
N GLU A 141 -8.33 -1.25 31.79
CA GLU A 141 -7.86 -0.47 32.92
C GLU A 141 -6.45 -0.93 33.37
N VAL A 142 -5.92 -0.28 34.41
CA VAL A 142 -4.66 -0.67 35.06
C VAL A 142 -4.83 -2.00 35.81
N CYS A 143 -4.03 -3.02 35.47
CA CYS A 143 -4.20 -4.40 35.95
C CYS A 143 -2.98 -4.95 36.71
N PRO A 144 -2.53 -4.33 37.82
CA PRO A 144 -1.27 -4.68 38.48
C PRO A 144 -1.27 -6.07 39.11
N HIS A 145 -2.46 -6.63 39.38
CA HIS A 145 -2.64 -7.99 39.90
C HIS A 145 -2.29 -9.08 38.88
N LEU A 146 -2.09 -8.71 37.61
CA LEU A 146 -1.65 -9.56 36.50
C LEU A 146 -0.16 -9.38 36.15
N ASN A 147 0.57 -8.47 36.80
CA ASN A 147 2.00 -8.28 36.57
C ASN A 147 2.79 -9.57 36.79
N GLY A 148 3.72 -9.87 35.88
CA GLY A 148 4.56 -11.08 35.94
C GLY A 148 3.82 -12.40 35.67
N LYS A 149 2.55 -12.35 35.23
CA LYS A 149 1.74 -13.56 34.95
C LYS A 149 1.44 -13.80 33.47
N HIS A 150 1.58 -12.77 32.64
CA HIS A 150 1.24 -12.80 31.22
C HIS A 150 2.27 -12.01 30.42
N THR A 151 2.59 -12.48 29.23
CA THR A 151 3.47 -11.76 28.31
C THR A 151 2.73 -10.57 27.71
N ILE A 152 3.22 -9.35 28.01
CA ILE A 152 2.78 -8.11 27.36
C ILE A 152 3.52 -8.00 26.03
N PHE A 153 2.81 -8.10 24.91
CA PHE A 153 3.43 -8.16 23.58
C PHE A 153 2.96 -7.04 22.63
N GLY A 154 1.99 -6.22 23.02
CA GLY A 154 1.58 -5.09 22.21
C GLY A 154 0.86 -3.99 22.97
N ARG A 155 0.55 -2.90 22.27
CA ARG A 155 -0.32 -1.83 22.76
C ARG A 155 -1.22 -1.31 21.65
N LEU A 156 -2.43 -0.91 22.01
CA LEU A 156 -3.33 -0.16 21.15
C LEU A 156 -2.71 1.22 20.87
N VAL A 157 -2.65 1.58 19.60
CA VAL A 157 -2.18 2.91 19.13
C VAL A 157 -3.28 3.70 18.44
N SER A 158 -4.36 3.04 17.97
CA SER A 158 -5.58 3.66 17.45
C SER A 158 -6.78 2.72 17.65
N GLY A 159 -8.00 3.27 17.68
CA GLY A 159 -9.22 2.49 17.88
C GLY A 159 -9.78 2.45 19.29
N HIS A 160 -9.40 3.40 20.15
CA HIS A 160 -9.88 3.46 21.55
C HIS A 160 -11.41 3.53 21.65
N GLU A 161 -12.06 4.26 20.74
CA GLU A 161 -13.52 4.31 20.64
C GLU A 161 -14.15 2.95 20.30
N THR A 162 -13.50 2.14 19.46
CA THR A 162 -13.92 0.78 19.15
C THR A 162 -13.78 -0.10 20.40
N LEU A 163 -12.66 0.01 21.11
CA LEU A 163 -12.43 -0.71 22.36
C LEU A 163 -13.48 -0.39 23.42
N GLU A 164 -13.84 0.89 23.57
CA GLU A 164 -14.92 1.33 24.46
C GLU A 164 -16.30 0.81 24.06
N LYS A 165 -16.59 0.70 22.75
CA LYS A 165 -17.85 0.08 22.28
C LYS A 165 -17.91 -1.40 22.65
N ILE A 166 -16.82 -2.14 22.46
CA ILE A 166 -16.74 -3.56 22.83
C ILE A 166 -16.92 -3.72 24.34
N ALA A 167 -16.28 -2.89 25.16
CA ALA A 167 -16.37 -2.96 26.63
C ALA A 167 -17.81 -2.83 27.16
N LYS A 168 -18.68 -2.13 26.43
CA LYS A 168 -20.05 -1.79 26.84
C LYS A 168 -21.13 -2.72 26.26
N VAL A 169 -20.76 -3.81 25.59
CA VAL A 169 -21.75 -4.77 25.10
C VAL A 169 -22.39 -5.53 26.26
N ASP A 170 -23.65 -5.92 26.11
CA ASP A 170 -24.33 -6.74 27.10
C ASP A 170 -23.75 -8.17 27.08
N VAL A 171 -23.46 -8.71 28.26
CA VAL A 171 -22.86 -10.05 28.45
C VAL A 171 -23.72 -10.96 29.32
N ASP A 172 -23.55 -12.27 29.17
CA ASP A 172 -24.18 -13.29 29.99
C ASP A 172 -23.47 -13.51 31.35
N GLY A 173 -23.95 -14.46 32.14
CA GLY A 173 -23.38 -14.76 33.47
C GLY A 173 -21.96 -15.36 33.46
N ASN A 174 -21.39 -15.66 32.29
CA ASN A 174 -20.01 -16.11 32.11
C ASN A 174 -19.15 -15.04 31.41
N ASP A 175 -19.62 -13.78 31.41
CA ASP A 175 -18.99 -12.63 30.74
C ASP A 175 -18.95 -12.78 29.20
N LYS A 176 -19.77 -13.65 28.59
CA LYS A 176 -19.82 -13.84 27.14
C LYS A 176 -20.81 -12.85 26.52
N PRO A 177 -20.44 -12.09 25.47
CA PRO A 177 -21.36 -11.19 24.79
C PRO A 177 -22.63 -11.87 24.26
N TYR A 178 -23.80 -11.26 24.48
CA TYR A 178 -25.06 -11.71 23.88
C TYR A 178 -25.08 -11.51 22.37
N GLU A 179 -24.66 -10.32 21.92
CA GLU A 179 -24.36 -10.06 20.52
C GLU A 179 -22.90 -10.43 20.24
N PRO A 180 -22.62 -11.32 19.26
CA PRO A 180 -21.26 -11.74 18.98
C PRO A 180 -20.36 -10.56 18.62
N VAL A 181 -19.29 -10.34 19.38
CA VAL A 181 -18.21 -9.43 18.99
C VAL A 181 -17.18 -10.25 18.23
N LEU A 182 -17.08 -10.05 16.92
CA LEU A 182 -16.23 -10.82 16.03
C LEU A 182 -15.11 -9.96 15.47
N ILE A 183 -13.92 -10.54 15.37
CA ILE A 183 -12.88 -10.00 14.51
C ILE A 183 -13.36 -10.18 13.08
N ALA A 184 -13.70 -9.07 12.43
CA ALA A 184 -14.16 -9.05 11.06
C ALA A 184 -13.10 -9.69 10.17
N ARG A 185 -13.60 -10.39 9.16
CA ARG A 185 -12.73 -10.99 8.15
C ARG A 185 -11.95 -9.87 7.46
N PRO A 186 -10.64 -9.98 7.19
CA PRO A 186 -10.14 -9.33 5.98
C PRO A 186 -11.03 -9.85 4.85
N ALA A 187 -11.57 -8.96 4.01
CA ALA A 187 -12.68 -9.22 3.07
C ALA A 187 -12.81 -10.69 2.61
N ASP A 188 -14.04 -11.21 2.62
CA ASP A 188 -14.39 -12.58 2.18
C ASP A 188 -13.57 -13.07 0.96
N PRO A 189 -12.80 -14.18 1.07
CA PRO A 189 -12.27 -14.96 -0.05
C PRO A 189 -13.24 -15.33 -1.16
N LYS A 190 -14.54 -15.09 -0.99
CA LYS A 190 -15.46 -15.04 -2.11
C LYS A 190 -15.17 -13.75 -2.88
N GLN A 191 -14.35 -13.97 -3.92
CA GLN A 191 -13.74 -13.01 -4.83
C GLN A 191 -12.41 -12.43 -4.31
N LYS A 192 -11.40 -13.30 -4.30
CA LYS A 192 -9.98 -12.92 -4.35
C LYS A 192 -9.68 -12.32 -5.72
N TRP A 193 -8.59 -11.56 -5.82
CA TRP A 193 -7.93 -11.33 -7.10
C TRP A 193 -7.67 -12.69 -7.77
N ASP A 194 -8.49 -13.04 -8.76
CA ASP A 194 -8.61 -14.38 -9.33
C ASP A 194 -8.22 -14.42 -10.81
N LEU A 195 -7.40 -13.45 -11.24
CA LEU A 195 -6.83 -13.41 -12.57
C LEU A 195 -6.06 -14.72 -12.85
N SER A 196 -6.67 -15.60 -13.65
CA SER A 196 -6.12 -16.93 -13.90
C SER A 196 -4.93 -16.90 -14.87
N LYS A 197 -4.90 -15.90 -15.75
CA LYS A 197 -3.90 -15.73 -16.79
C LYS A 197 -3.73 -14.24 -17.07
N PHE A 198 -2.49 -13.82 -17.33
CA PHE A 198 -2.16 -12.43 -17.65
C PHE A 198 -1.56 -12.39 -19.05
N THR A 199 -2.29 -11.84 -20.01
CA THR A 199 -1.82 -11.73 -21.41
C THR A 199 -1.73 -10.32 -21.93
N SER A 200 -2.41 -9.36 -21.30
CA SER A 200 -2.42 -7.98 -21.77
C SER A 200 -2.42 -6.99 -20.61
N LEU A 201 -1.66 -5.92 -20.77
CA LEU A 201 -1.58 -4.79 -19.85
C LEU A 201 -1.92 -3.52 -20.62
N VAL A 202 -2.93 -2.80 -20.14
CA VAL A 202 -3.27 -1.44 -20.60
C VAL A 202 -2.83 -0.48 -19.51
N VAL A 203 -2.00 0.50 -19.84
CA VAL A 203 -1.47 1.46 -18.85
C VAL A 203 -1.78 2.90 -19.23
N PHE A 204 -2.12 3.68 -18.22
CA PHE A 204 -2.36 5.12 -18.25
C PHE A 204 -1.44 5.79 -17.23
N GLY A 205 -0.94 6.99 -17.52
CA GLY A 205 -0.04 7.66 -16.57
C GLY A 205 0.78 8.78 -17.17
N ASP A 206 1.80 9.20 -16.42
CA ASP A 206 2.68 10.29 -16.81
C ASP A 206 4.06 9.81 -17.29
N SER A 207 5.11 10.62 -17.07
CA SER A 207 6.48 10.33 -17.47
C SER A 207 7.07 9.09 -16.81
N TYR A 208 6.49 8.62 -15.70
CA TYR A 208 6.92 7.39 -15.04
C TYR A 208 6.47 6.15 -15.84
N THR A 209 5.53 6.32 -16.76
CA THR A 209 4.94 5.23 -17.55
C THR A 209 5.10 5.43 -19.05
N ASP A 210 5.19 6.66 -19.55
CA ASP A 210 5.32 6.98 -20.97
C ASP A 210 6.52 6.29 -21.63
N ASP A 211 6.26 5.76 -22.82
CA ASP A 211 7.26 5.13 -23.66
C ASP A 211 7.73 6.13 -24.72
N SER A 212 6.82 6.57 -25.59
CA SER A 212 7.17 7.41 -26.74
C SER A 212 6.05 8.35 -27.20
N ARG A 213 4.93 8.44 -26.45
CA ARG A 213 3.76 9.17 -26.92
C ARG A 213 3.95 10.67 -26.86
N LEU A 214 4.57 11.22 -25.82
CA LEU A 214 4.90 12.65 -25.83
C LEU A 214 5.79 13.00 -27.04
N GLY A 215 6.75 12.13 -27.35
CA GLY A 215 7.59 12.26 -28.54
C GLY A 215 6.80 12.30 -29.84
N TYR A 216 5.70 11.53 -29.95
CA TYR A 216 4.81 11.62 -31.11
C TYR A 216 4.17 13.01 -31.21
N PHE A 217 3.55 13.51 -30.13
CA PHE A 217 2.92 14.83 -30.13
C PHE A 217 3.90 15.93 -30.53
N ILE A 218 5.11 15.92 -29.98
CA ILE A 218 6.17 16.89 -30.32
C ILE A 218 6.51 16.84 -31.82
N ASN A 219 6.61 15.64 -32.39
CA ASN A 219 7.01 15.46 -33.79
C ASN A 219 5.86 15.64 -34.79
N ASN A 220 4.63 15.85 -34.32
CA ASN A 220 3.43 16.03 -35.14
C ASN A 220 2.65 17.29 -34.73
N ASP A 221 3.35 18.34 -34.28
CA ASP A 221 2.77 19.66 -34.01
C ASP A 221 1.55 19.62 -33.06
N GLY A 222 1.56 18.71 -32.07
CA GLY A 222 0.48 18.54 -31.10
C GLY A 222 -0.68 17.64 -31.57
N ASP A 223 -0.63 17.09 -32.78
CA ASP A 223 -1.62 16.12 -33.23
C ASP A 223 -1.45 14.77 -32.52
N ALA A 224 -2.59 14.19 -32.11
CA ALA A 224 -2.64 12.90 -31.47
C ALA A 224 -2.28 11.76 -32.44
N PRO A 225 -1.64 10.68 -31.95
CA PRO A 225 -1.50 9.45 -32.70
C PRO A 225 -2.85 8.96 -33.26
N PRO A 226 -2.88 8.44 -34.51
CA PRO A 226 -4.11 7.89 -35.08
C PRO A 226 -4.54 6.62 -34.32
N VAL A 227 -5.84 6.29 -34.42
CA VAL A 227 -6.38 5.04 -33.88
C VAL A 227 -5.64 3.83 -34.47
N GLY A 228 -5.26 2.88 -33.60
CA GLY A 228 -4.43 1.72 -33.93
C GLY A 228 -2.94 2.02 -34.07
N TYR A 229 -2.46 3.11 -33.47
CA TYR A 229 -1.04 3.43 -33.43
C TYR A 229 -0.29 2.49 -32.47
N GLU A 230 0.76 1.86 -32.97
CA GLU A 230 1.69 1.08 -32.16
C GLU A 230 2.85 1.97 -31.71
N ASN A 231 3.03 2.11 -30.40
CA ASN A 231 4.15 2.86 -29.85
C ASN A 231 5.47 2.21 -30.28
N PRO A 232 6.43 2.97 -30.86
CA PRO A 232 7.77 2.47 -31.06
C PRO A 232 8.43 2.24 -29.70
N ALA A 233 9.28 1.21 -29.63
CA ALA A 233 10.07 0.95 -28.44
C ALA A 233 11.02 2.13 -28.17
N ASN A 234 10.95 2.71 -26.97
CA ASN A 234 11.90 3.70 -26.48
C ASN A 234 12.93 3.06 -25.53
N TYR A 235 14.19 3.49 -25.66
CA TYR A 235 15.33 3.10 -24.81
C TYR A 235 16.00 4.33 -24.17
N ALA A 236 15.32 5.47 -24.23
CA ALA A 236 15.69 6.73 -23.63
C ALA A 236 14.40 7.41 -23.14
N ALA A 237 13.58 6.68 -22.37
CA ALA A 237 12.46 7.27 -21.67
C ALA A 237 12.95 8.17 -20.52
N ALA A 238 12.04 8.75 -19.74
CA ALA A 238 12.39 9.70 -18.69
C ALA A 238 13.28 9.09 -17.58
N ASP A 239 13.32 7.77 -17.45
CA ASP A 239 14.20 7.00 -16.56
C ASP A 239 15.64 6.81 -17.10
N GLY A 240 15.93 7.35 -18.29
CA GLY A 240 17.18 7.15 -19.01
C GLY A 240 17.31 5.82 -19.74
N GLY A 241 16.23 5.03 -19.79
CA GLY A 241 16.22 3.67 -20.28
C GLY A 241 14.83 3.27 -20.76
N ARG A 242 14.25 2.25 -20.12
CA ARG A 242 12.99 1.62 -20.51
C ARG A 242 12.00 1.73 -19.35
N PRO A 243 10.79 2.27 -19.56
CA PRO A 243 9.83 2.41 -18.48
C PRO A 243 9.34 1.04 -18.02
N TRP A 244 8.85 0.93 -16.76
CA TRP A 244 8.38 -0.32 -16.17
C TRP A 244 7.43 -1.17 -17.03
N PRO A 245 6.51 -0.63 -17.88
CA PRO A 245 5.61 -1.48 -18.67
C PRO A 245 6.37 -2.37 -19.66
N GLN A 246 7.48 -1.90 -20.22
CA GLN A 246 8.32 -2.71 -21.09
C GLN A 246 8.96 -3.88 -20.32
N TYR A 247 9.36 -3.64 -19.07
CA TYR A 247 9.88 -4.71 -18.21
C TYR A 247 8.81 -5.69 -17.78
N VAL A 248 7.57 -5.24 -17.57
CA VAL A 248 6.43 -6.16 -17.36
C VAL A 248 6.24 -7.06 -18.57
N ALA A 249 6.28 -6.51 -19.79
CA ALA A 249 6.24 -7.30 -21.02
C ALA A 249 7.35 -8.37 -21.05
N GLN A 250 8.57 -7.97 -20.70
CA GLN A 250 9.73 -8.88 -20.67
C GLN A 250 9.58 -9.99 -19.61
N TYR A 251 9.03 -9.68 -18.43
CA TYR A 251 8.92 -10.63 -17.32
C TYR A 251 7.71 -11.54 -17.40
N SER A 252 6.64 -11.11 -18.07
CA SER A 252 5.36 -11.84 -18.15
C SER A 252 5.03 -12.39 -19.54
N GLY A 253 5.57 -11.78 -20.61
CA GLY A 253 5.15 -12.04 -21.99
C GLY A 253 3.83 -11.37 -22.38
N ALA A 254 3.28 -10.48 -21.55
CA ALA A 254 2.04 -9.77 -21.85
C ALA A 254 2.21 -8.75 -22.98
N ASN A 255 1.16 -8.56 -23.77
CA ASN A 255 1.04 -7.44 -24.71
C ASN A 255 0.88 -6.14 -23.93
N ILE A 256 1.57 -5.09 -24.34
CA ILE A 256 1.49 -3.78 -23.69
C ILE A 256 0.78 -2.80 -24.60
N TYR A 257 -0.26 -2.16 -24.06
CA TYR A 257 -0.95 -1.03 -24.66
C TYR A 257 -0.73 0.19 -23.77
N ASN A 258 0.28 0.98 -24.10
CA ASN A 258 0.72 2.09 -23.28
C ASN A 258 0.14 3.41 -23.79
N TYR A 259 -0.75 4.01 -22.99
CA TYR A 259 -1.39 5.27 -23.32
C TYR A 259 -0.78 6.50 -22.65
N ALA A 260 0.11 6.28 -21.67
CA ALA A 260 0.74 7.31 -20.86
C ALA A 260 1.46 8.36 -21.70
N VAL A 261 1.44 9.61 -21.23
CA VAL A 261 2.14 10.73 -21.84
C VAL A 261 2.95 11.47 -20.80
N SER A 262 4.24 11.68 -21.06
CA SER A 262 5.10 12.47 -20.16
C SER A 262 4.51 13.87 -19.93
N GLY A 263 4.44 14.29 -18.67
CA GLY A 263 3.81 15.57 -18.27
C GLY A 263 2.29 15.52 -18.09
N ALA A 264 1.64 14.37 -18.34
CA ALA A 264 0.21 14.21 -18.11
C ALA A 264 -0.17 14.46 -16.65
N VAL A 265 -1.34 15.06 -16.48
CA VAL A 265 -2.11 15.11 -15.24
C VAL A 265 -3.34 14.23 -15.38
N CYS A 266 -4.10 13.99 -14.30
CA CYS A 266 -5.38 13.30 -14.47
C CYS A 266 -6.33 14.10 -15.37
N SER A 267 -6.42 15.42 -15.13
CA SER A 267 -7.19 16.30 -15.99
C SER A 267 -6.69 17.75 -16.00
N ASN A 268 -6.56 18.32 -17.20
CA ASN A 268 -6.30 19.74 -17.41
C ASN A 268 -7.46 20.65 -16.94
N ASP A 269 -8.66 20.09 -16.66
CA ASP A 269 -9.74 20.83 -16.00
C ASP A 269 -9.46 21.07 -14.49
N ILE A 270 -8.44 20.41 -13.94
CA ILE A 270 -8.03 20.45 -12.54
C ILE A 270 -6.66 21.11 -12.45
N THR A 271 -5.68 20.59 -13.18
CA THR A 271 -4.25 20.95 -13.10
C THR A 271 -3.72 21.22 -14.51
N PRO A 272 -4.18 22.28 -15.18
CA PRO A 272 -3.80 22.60 -16.56
C PRO A 272 -2.29 22.81 -16.67
N ARG A 273 -1.63 22.03 -17.52
CA ARG A 273 -0.17 22.08 -17.67
C ARG A 273 0.21 22.42 -19.11
N TRP A 274 0.59 23.67 -19.36
CA TRP A 274 0.91 24.13 -20.71
C TRP A 274 2.25 23.57 -21.20
N PHE A 275 2.30 23.11 -22.45
CA PHE A 275 3.52 22.64 -23.08
C PHE A 275 3.82 23.39 -24.38
N SER A 276 4.81 24.27 -24.32
CA SER A 276 5.15 25.15 -25.45
C SER A 276 5.61 24.41 -26.70
N ALA A 277 6.14 23.19 -26.59
CA ALA A 277 6.64 22.46 -27.75
C ALA A 277 5.51 21.99 -28.70
N ILE A 278 4.27 21.96 -28.21
CA ILE A 278 3.08 21.57 -29.00
C ILE A 278 2.01 22.66 -29.05
N ASP A 279 2.30 23.86 -28.51
CA ASP A 279 1.35 24.98 -28.40
C ASP A 279 -0.02 24.59 -27.80
N ALA A 280 0.01 23.68 -26.82
CA ALA A 280 -1.19 23.14 -26.15
C ALA A 280 -0.83 22.61 -24.75
N PRO A 281 -1.83 22.33 -23.88
CA PRO A 281 -1.58 21.57 -22.66
C PRO A 281 -1.03 20.18 -22.95
N PHE A 282 -0.25 19.62 -22.02
CA PHE A 282 0.11 18.20 -22.06
C PHE A 282 -1.16 17.35 -22.18
N PRO A 283 -1.19 16.34 -23.07
CA PRO A 283 -2.30 15.39 -23.15
C PRO A 283 -2.50 14.71 -21.80
N ASP A 284 -3.71 14.79 -21.25
CA ASP A 284 -4.07 14.28 -19.93
C ASP A 284 -4.83 12.93 -20.02
N ILE A 285 -4.99 12.26 -18.87
CA ILE A 285 -5.72 10.98 -18.82
C ILE A 285 -7.15 11.13 -19.36
N LYS A 286 -7.87 12.15 -18.88
CA LYS A 286 -9.28 12.37 -19.18
C LYS A 286 -9.54 12.75 -20.64
N GLY A 287 -8.76 13.69 -21.16
CA GLY A 287 -8.95 14.32 -22.46
C GLY A 287 -8.30 13.56 -23.61
N TYR A 288 -7.25 12.78 -23.34
CA TYR A 288 -6.55 12.01 -24.37
C TYR A 288 -6.42 10.52 -24.08
N GLU A 289 -5.79 10.11 -22.97
CA GLU A 289 -5.31 8.72 -22.85
C GLU A 289 -6.45 7.69 -22.83
N VAL A 290 -7.45 7.90 -21.97
CA VAL A 290 -8.64 7.02 -21.91
C VAL A 290 -9.45 7.11 -23.20
N PRO A 291 -9.77 8.29 -23.76
CA PRO A 291 -10.39 8.38 -25.09
C PRO A 291 -9.66 7.61 -26.20
N ALA A 292 -8.31 7.67 -26.24
CA ALA A 292 -7.51 6.96 -27.22
C ALA A 292 -7.60 5.44 -27.02
N TYR A 293 -7.55 4.97 -25.77
CA TYR A 293 -7.80 3.56 -25.46
C TYR A 293 -9.18 3.09 -25.90
N LEU A 294 -10.23 3.86 -25.60
CA LEU A 294 -11.60 3.49 -25.98
C LEU A 294 -11.72 3.35 -27.50
N ALA A 295 -11.12 4.28 -28.26
CA ALA A 295 -11.09 4.20 -29.72
C ALA A 295 -10.33 2.97 -30.24
N ASP A 296 -9.16 2.68 -29.67
CA ASP A 296 -8.35 1.50 -30.04
C ASP A 296 -9.02 0.18 -29.68
N SER A 297 -9.77 0.16 -28.58
CA SER A 297 -10.48 -1.04 -28.10
C SER A 297 -11.58 -1.49 -29.06
N GLU A 298 -12.11 -0.60 -29.89
CA GLU A 298 -13.10 -0.91 -30.94
C GLU A 298 -12.45 -1.10 -32.32
N TYR A 299 -11.16 -0.80 -32.45
CA TYR A 299 -10.50 -0.72 -33.75
C TYR A 299 -10.18 -2.10 -34.34
N VAL A 300 -10.50 -2.23 -35.63
CA VAL A 300 -10.20 -3.43 -36.43
C VAL A 300 -9.23 -3.03 -37.53
N LEU A 301 -8.09 -3.72 -37.56
CA LEU A 301 -7.05 -3.52 -38.56
C LEU A 301 -7.57 -3.86 -39.97
N PRO A 302 -6.94 -3.33 -41.05
CA PRO A 302 -7.37 -3.60 -42.42
C PRO A 302 -7.39 -5.10 -42.81
N ASN A 303 -6.65 -5.95 -42.09
CA ASN A 303 -6.62 -7.40 -42.26
C ASN A 303 -7.81 -8.12 -41.57
N GLY A 304 -8.70 -7.40 -40.89
CA GLY A 304 -9.87 -7.92 -40.20
C GLY A 304 -9.63 -8.38 -38.75
N THR A 305 -8.42 -8.25 -38.21
CA THR A 305 -8.14 -8.58 -36.80
C THR A 305 -8.36 -7.37 -35.88
N LYS A 306 -8.86 -7.60 -34.66
CA LYS A 306 -8.91 -6.55 -33.63
C LYS A 306 -7.49 -6.05 -33.35
N PHE A 307 -7.33 -4.73 -33.19
CA PHE A 307 -6.04 -4.14 -32.85
C PHE A 307 -5.58 -4.58 -31.46
N MET A 308 -6.46 -4.44 -30.47
CA MET A 308 -6.21 -4.93 -29.11
C MET A 308 -6.51 -6.43 -28.99
N GLN A 309 -5.59 -7.17 -28.38
CA GLN A 309 -5.72 -8.57 -28.01
C GLN A 309 -5.91 -8.67 -26.50
N ASP A 310 -7.05 -8.16 -26.03
CA ASP A 310 -7.35 -7.80 -24.65
C ASP A 310 -8.56 -8.58 -24.11
N PRO A 311 -8.46 -9.91 -23.93
CA PRO A 311 -9.54 -10.68 -23.31
C PRO A 311 -9.79 -10.17 -21.88
N VAL A 312 -11.06 -9.92 -21.57
CA VAL A 312 -11.50 -9.26 -20.32
C VAL A 312 -11.01 -9.99 -19.07
N ASP A 313 -10.93 -11.31 -19.12
CA ASP A 313 -10.51 -12.18 -18.02
C ASP A 313 -8.99 -12.43 -17.95
N GLU A 314 -8.21 -11.85 -18.86
CA GLU A 314 -6.73 -11.93 -18.85
C GLU A 314 -6.03 -10.56 -19.00
N THR A 315 -6.78 -9.46 -18.97
CA THR A 315 -6.27 -8.10 -19.17
C THR A 315 -6.29 -7.30 -17.87
N VAL A 316 -5.16 -6.69 -17.55
CA VAL A 316 -5.01 -5.77 -16.42
C VAL A 316 -4.94 -4.33 -16.93
N TYR A 317 -5.61 -3.43 -16.22
CA TYR A 317 -5.65 -2.00 -16.47
C TYR A 317 -4.96 -1.29 -15.32
N ALA A 318 -3.85 -0.60 -15.58
CA ALA A 318 -3.09 0.09 -14.55
C ALA A 318 -3.09 1.60 -14.78
N ILE A 319 -3.18 2.35 -13.69
CA ILE A 319 -3.03 3.81 -13.71
C ILE A 319 -1.98 4.23 -12.69
N TRP A 320 -0.99 5.00 -13.15
CA TRP A 320 0.00 5.64 -12.29
C TRP A 320 0.11 7.12 -12.65
N ILE A 321 -0.60 7.95 -11.89
CA ILE A 321 -0.77 9.37 -12.18
C ILE A 321 -0.83 10.17 -10.88
N GLY A 322 -0.36 11.40 -10.92
CA GLY A 322 -0.47 12.35 -9.80
C GLY A 322 0.82 13.13 -9.54
N THR A 323 1.95 12.71 -10.09
CA THR A 323 3.23 13.41 -9.92
C THR A 323 3.14 14.85 -10.42
N ASN A 324 2.53 15.06 -11.59
CA ASN A 324 2.33 16.39 -12.16
C ASN A 324 1.14 17.14 -11.53
N ASP A 325 0.12 16.43 -11.03
CA ASP A 325 -1.02 17.05 -10.33
C ASP A 325 -0.57 17.65 -8.98
N LEU A 326 0.32 16.94 -8.28
CA LEU A 326 0.87 17.37 -6.99
C LEU A 326 2.04 18.34 -7.14
N GLY A 327 2.77 18.28 -8.24
CA GLY A 327 4.06 18.94 -8.42
C GLY A 327 4.04 20.43 -8.76
N TYR A 328 5.19 20.91 -9.24
CA TYR A 328 5.41 22.29 -9.72
C TYR A 328 4.32 22.75 -10.71
N ASP A 329 3.92 24.02 -10.61
CA ASP A 329 2.81 24.67 -11.33
C ASP A 329 1.44 24.02 -11.06
N ALA A 330 1.26 23.33 -9.92
CA ALA A 330 0.01 22.66 -9.57
C ALA A 330 -0.28 22.73 -8.05
N LEU A 331 -0.73 21.63 -7.43
CA LEU A 331 -1.27 21.63 -6.06
C LEU A 331 -0.24 22.01 -4.98
N ILE A 332 1.07 21.90 -5.23
CA ILE A 332 2.09 22.32 -4.26
C ILE A 332 2.26 23.85 -4.17
N GLU A 333 1.89 24.57 -5.22
CA GLU A 333 1.96 26.04 -5.28
C GLU A 333 0.58 26.72 -5.24
N ASP A 334 -0.49 25.92 -5.12
CA ASP A 334 -1.87 26.39 -5.20
C ASP A 334 -2.26 26.96 -6.59
N GLU A 335 -1.60 26.47 -7.65
CA GLU A 335 -1.79 26.91 -9.05
C GLU A 335 -2.81 26.06 -9.84
N GLN A 336 -3.41 25.05 -9.21
CA GLN A 336 -4.55 24.32 -9.78
C GLN A 336 -5.75 25.24 -10.06
N VAL A 337 -6.68 24.78 -10.91
CA VAL A 337 -7.91 25.52 -11.22
C VAL A 337 -8.65 25.89 -9.93
N PRO A 338 -9.02 27.16 -9.71
CA PRO A 338 -9.68 27.60 -8.49
C PRO A 338 -10.92 26.78 -8.13
N GLY A 339 -10.95 26.26 -6.90
CA GLY A 339 -12.06 25.43 -6.39
C GLY A 339 -11.83 23.92 -6.55
N THR A 340 -10.77 23.51 -7.25
CA THR A 340 -10.32 22.11 -7.31
C THR A 340 -9.28 21.81 -6.24
N ASN A 341 -9.08 20.52 -5.94
CA ASN A 341 -8.19 20.04 -4.88
C ASN A 341 -7.82 18.55 -5.08
N ILE A 342 -7.06 17.99 -4.13
CA ILE A 342 -6.68 16.56 -4.10
C ILE A 342 -7.88 15.64 -4.30
N SER A 343 -9.01 15.88 -3.63
CA SER A 343 -10.20 15.04 -3.79
C SER A 343 -10.77 15.11 -5.20
N THR A 344 -10.73 16.29 -5.85
CA THR A 344 -11.17 16.46 -7.25
C THR A 344 -10.25 15.70 -8.22
N TYR A 345 -8.94 15.74 -7.98
CA TYR A 345 -7.95 14.93 -8.73
C TYR A 345 -8.26 13.43 -8.58
N LEU A 346 -8.53 12.97 -7.36
CA LEU A 346 -8.86 11.56 -7.12
C LEU A 346 -10.21 11.17 -7.71
N ASP A 347 -11.21 12.06 -7.70
CA ASP A 347 -12.47 11.85 -8.42
C ASP A 347 -12.21 11.63 -9.92
N CYS A 348 -11.30 12.41 -10.52
CA CYS A 348 -10.89 12.20 -11.91
C CYS A 348 -10.36 10.78 -12.12
N VAL A 349 -9.47 10.28 -11.26
CA VAL A 349 -8.89 8.93 -11.36
C VAL A 349 -9.98 7.86 -11.32
N TYR A 350 -10.86 7.85 -10.31
CA TYR A 350 -11.94 6.86 -10.22
C TYR A 350 -12.96 6.97 -11.36
N ASN A 351 -13.25 8.19 -11.84
CA ASN A 351 -14.13 8.39 -13.00
C ASN A 351 -13.49 7.87 -14.30
N GLN A 352 -12.16 7.94 -14.44
CA GLN A 352 -11.47 7.37 -15.59
C GLN A 352 -11.46 5.83 -15.53
N LEU A 353 -11.24 5.25 -14.35
CA LEU A 353 -11.37 3.80 -14.14
C LEU A 353 -12.80 3.30 -14.44
N GLU A 354 -13.82 4.09 -14.10
CA GLU A 354 -15.22 3.80 -14.45
C GLU A 354 -15.45 3.74 -15.96
N ARG A 355 -14.89 4.68 -16.73
CA ARG A 355 -14.97 4.63 -18.21
C ARG A 355 -14.32 3.37 -18.78
N VAL A 356 -13.22 2.91 -18.20
CA VAL A 356 -12.55 1.66 -18.60
C VAL A 356 -13.38 0.44 -18.18
N TYR A 357 -14.00 0.47 -17.00
CA TYR A 357 -14.93 -0.57 -16.52
C TYR A 357 -16.17 -0.70 -17.41
N ASP A 358 -16.77 0.42 -17.80
CA ASP A 358 -17.91 0.49 -18.71
C ASP A 358 -17.56 -0.09 -20.10
N ASN A 359 -16.29 0.03 -20.51
CA ASN A 359 -15.76 -0.58 -21.72
C ASN A 359 -15.43 -2.08 -21.57
N GLY A 360 -15.66 -2.66 -20.39
CA GLY A 360 -15.46 -4.08 -20.12
C GLY A 360 -14.23 -4.42 -19.28
N GLY A 361 -13.44 -3.43 -18.83
CA GLY A 361 -12.29 -3.69 -17.95
C GLY A 361 -12.71 -4.29 -16.61
N ARG A 362 -11.97 -5.30 -16.11
CA ARG A 362 -12.31 -6.02 -14.87
C ARG A 362 -11.18 -6.16 -13.86
N TYR A 363 -9.92 -5.98 -14.22
CA TYR A 363 -8.81 -6.05 -13.27
C TYR A 363 -8.04 -4.74 -13.29
N PHE A 364 -8.17 -3.97 -12.20
CA PHE A 364 -7.61 -2.63 -12.07
C PHE A 364 -6.45 -2.63 -11.07
N VAL A 365 -5.35 -2.01 -11.44
CA VAL A 365 -4.23 -1.73 -10.53
C VAL A 365 -4.07 -0.21 -10.42
N ILE A 366 -4.34 0.33 -9.24
CA ILE A 366 -4.03 1.72 -8.92
C ILE A 366 -2.63 1.72 -8.31
N MET A 367 -1.69 2.39 -8.97
CA MET A 367 -0.35 2.63 -8.42
C MET A 367 -0.40 3.93 -7.63
N ASN A 368 -0.19 3.84 -6.31
CA ASN A 368 -0.30 5.00 -5.45
C ASN A 368 0.83 6.02 -5.69
N ALA A 369 0.70 7.22 -5.15
CA ALA A 369 1.67 8.29 -5.36
C ALA A 369 3.04 7.87 -4.79
N PRO A 370 4.14 7.95 -5.57
CA PRO A 370 5.48 7.59 -5.12
C PRO A 370 5.92 8.51 -3.96
N PRO A 371 7.00 8.19 -3.23
CA PRO A 371 7.47 9.03 -2.13
C PRO A 371 8.18 10.27 -2.69
N LEU A 372 7.43 11.20 -3.27
CA LEU A 372 7.97 12.37 -3.99
C LEU A 372 8.84 13.24 -3.08
N ASN A 373 8.54 13.31 -1.78
CA ASN A 373 9.38 13.98 -0.80
C ASN A 373 10.78 13.35 -0.61
N LEU A 374 11.04 12.17 -1.18
CA LEU A 374 12.36 11.54 -1.27
C LEU A 374 13.02 11.71 -2.65
N ALA A 375 12.28 12.17 -3.67
CA ALA A 375 12.84 12.51 -4.96
C ALA A 375 13.73 13.76 -4.82
N PRO A 376 14.88 13.87 -5.51
CA PRO A 376 15.72 15.06 -5.43
C PRO A 376 14.95 16.37 -5.70
N GLU A 377 13.95 16.33 -6.57
CA GLU A 377 13.06 17.44 -6.93
C GLU A 377 12.27 17.99 -5.73
N TYR A 378 11.85 17.17 -4.78
CA TYR A 378 11.06 17.64 -3.62
C TYR A 378 11.71 17.30 -2.28
N GLY A 379 12.93 16.77 -2.28
CA GLY A 379 13.66 16.40 -1.09
C GLY A 379 14.07 17.59 -0.23
N ILE A 380 14.38 17.31 1.04
CA ILE A 380 14.93 18.30 1.96
C ILE A 380 16.39 18.62 1.56
N PRO A 381 16.81 19.90 1.55
CA PRO A 381 18.21 20.25 1.36
C PRO A 381 19.12 19.56 2.38
N GLY A 382 20.17 18.90 1.90
CA GLY A 382 21.07 18.10 2.73
C GLY A 382 20.64 16.64 2.96
N GLN A 383 19.46 16.24 2.45
CA GLN A 383 18.99 14.85 2.40
C GLN A 383 18.71 14.39 0.96
N GLY A 384 19.39 14.98 -0.02
CA GLY A 384 19.21 14.69 -1.45
C GLY A 384 18.36 15.70 -2.22
N GLY A 385 17.64 16.58 -1.51
CA GLY A 385 16.90 17.68 -2.15
C GLY A 385 17.81 18.66 -2.89
N VAL A 386 17.44 18.99 -4.13
CA VAL A 386 18.13 19.98 -4.96
C VAL A 386 17.39 21.33 -4.99
N GLY A 387 18.10 22.39 -5.39
CA GLY A 387 17.52 23.72 -5.63
C GLY A 387 16.90 23.81 -7.04
N PRO A 388 16.97 25.00 -7.67
CA PRO A 388 16.61 25.18 -9.07
C PRO A 388 17.19 24.09 -9.98
N ASN A 389 16.36 23.58 -10.89
CA ASN A 389 16.70 22.48 -11.79
C ASN A 389 15.85 22.54 -13.08
N GLN A 390 15.98 21.53 -13.94
CA GLN A 390 15.32 21.51 -15.26
C GLN A 390 13.79 21.37 -15.24
N TYR A 391 13.21 20.86 -14.15
CA TYR A 391 11.75 20.70 -13.99
C TYR A 391 11.12 21.83 -13.18
N TRP A 392 11.88 22.47 -12.29
CA TRP A 392 11.46 23.63 -11.50
C TRP A 392 12.57 24.71 -11.49
N PRO A 393 12.69 25.52 -12.56
CA PRO A 393 13.83 26.42 -12.77
C PRO A 393 13.93 27.58 -11.78
N ASP A 394 12.82 27.96 -11.15
CA ASP A 394 12.73 29.02 -10.15
C ASP A 394 12.48 28.47 -8.73
N LYS A 395 12.73 27.17 -8.51
CA LYS A 395 12.53 26.52 -7.21
C LYS A 395 13.28 27.23 -6.09
N GLY A 396 12.53 27.67 -5.08
CA GLY A 396 13.10 28.44 -3.96
C GLY A 396 12.97 29.96 -4.12
N GLU A 397 12.50 30.44 -5.26
CA GLU A 397 12.05 31.82 -5.47
C GLU A 397 10.52 31.90 -5.27
N GLY A 398 9.99 33.03 -4.76
CA GLY A 398 8.53 33.23 -4.64
C GLY A 398 7.83 32.62 -3.41
N VAL A 399 6.52 32.33 -3.55
CA VAL A 399 5.68 31.74 -2.49
C VAL A 399 6.08 30.27 -2.34
N GLY A 400 6.64 29.90 -1.19
CA GLY A 400 7.21 28.56 -0.99
C GLY A 400 8.74 28.49 -1.10
N GLY A 401 9.45 29.63 -1.16
CA GLY A 401 10.91 29.70 -1.28
C GLY A 401 11.74 28.98 -0.18
N ASN A 402 11.07 28.40 0.81
CA ASN A 402 11.66 27.49 1.77
C ASN A 402 11.60 26.05 1.24
N LEU A 403 12.72 25.56 0.72
CA LEU A 403 12.85 24.19 0.20
C LEU A 403 12.43 23.10 1.21
N THR A 404 12.60 23.34 2.51
CA THR A 404 12.13 22.41 3.56
C THR A 404 10.60 22.39 3.65
N GLU A 405 9.95 23.54 3.47
CA GLU A 405 8.49 23.66 3.45
C GLU A 405 7.90 22.96 2.22
N ILE A 406 8.51 23.12 1.04
CA ILE A 406 8.15 22.38 -0.17
C ILE A 406 8.17 20.87 0.11
N SER A 407 9.25 20.36 0.69
CA SER A 407 9.38 18.94 1.00
C SER A 407 8.33 18.45 1.99
N GLY A 408 8.08 19.23 3.06
CA GLY A 408 7.04 18.93 4.03
C GLY A 408 5.64 18.93 3.42
N ARG A 409 5.33 19.91 2.57
CA ARG A 409 4.06 19.98 1.85
C ARG A 409 3.89 18.79 0.91
N MET A 410 4.93 18.41 0.17
CA MET A 410 4.90 17.24 -0.71
C MET A 410 4.64 15.95 0.08
N LEU A 411 5.29 15.76 1.23
CA LEU A 411 5.04 14.63 2.11
C LEU A 411 3.56 14.57 2.55
N GLU A 412 3.02 15.67 3.05
CA GLU A 412 1.62 15.74 3.49
C GLU A 412 0.65 15.43 2.34
N GLN A 413 0.91 15.95 1.14
CA GLN A 413 0.07 15.71 -0.03
C GLN A 413 0.11 14.25 -0.50
N VAL A 414 1.30 13.67 -0.63
CA VAL A 414 1.48 12.26 -1.03
C VAL A 414 0.84 11.32 -0.02
N VAL A 415 1.07 11.53 1.28
CA VAL A 415 0.46 10.72 2.34
C VAL A 415 -1.07 10.85 2.31
N THR A 416 -1.58 12.05 2.11
CA THR A 416 -3.03 12.30 1.99
C THR A 416 -3.62 11.55 0.80
N VAL A 417 -3.00 11.65 -0.39
CA VAL A 417 -3.43 10.93 -1.59
C VAL A 417 -3.45 9.42 -1.34
N ASN A 418 -2.37 8.88 -0.77
CA ASN A 418 -2.24 7.45 -0.53
C ASN A 418 -3.22 6.93 0.52
N SER A 419 -3.48 7.69 1.58
CA SER A 419 -4.54 7.37 2.55
C SER A 419 -5.92 7.37 1.89
N ILE A 420 -6.21 8.33 1.00
CA ILE A 420 -7.50 8.32 0.29
C ILE A 420 -7.60 7.08 -0.59
N TYR A 421 -6.56 6.68 -1.34
CA TYR A 421 -6.60 5.41 -2.09
C TYR A 421 -6.83 4.20 -1.18
N GLU A 422 -6.17 4.14 -0.02
CA GLU A 422 -6.31 3.05 0.95
C GLU A 422 -7.75 2.89 1.46
N TYR A 423 -8.43 3.99 1.80
CA TYR A 423 -9.78 3.94 2.36
C TYR A 423 -10.88 3.99 1.29
N ARG A 424 -10.67 4.74 0.20
CA ARG A 424 -11.69 4.95 -0.84
C ARG A 424 -11.80 3.75 -1.77
N THR A 425 -10.70 3.10 -2.13
CA THR A 425 -10.75 1.93 -3.03
C THR A 425 -11.65 0.82 -2.50
N PRO A 426 -11.50 0.34 -1.24
CA PRO A 426 -12.43 -0.63 -0.68
C PRO A 426 -13.85 -0.10 -0.59
N PHE A 427 -14.05 1.20 -0.30
CA PHE A 427 -15.39 1.78 -0.26
C PHE A 427 -16.07 1.71 -1.63
N GLU A 428 -15.44 2.22 -2.68
CA GLU A 428 -15.98 2.23 -4.05
C GLU A 428 -16.21 0.81 -4.56
N ALA A 429 -15.26 -0.10 -4.32
CA ALA A 429 -15.30 -1.49 -4.77
C ALA A 429 -16.34 -2.33 -4.00
N LYS A 430 -16.26 -2.36 -2.67
CA LYS A 430 -17.01 -3.31 -1.82
C LYS A 430 -18.25 -2.75 -1.14
N ILE A 431 -18.28 -1.45 -0.85
CA ILE A 431 -19.36 -0.84 -0.04
C ILE A 431 -20.38 -0.14 -0.92
N ALA A 432 -19.91 0.72 -1.82
CA ALA A 432 -20.74 1.39 -2.81
C ALA A 432 -21.10 0.47 -3.99
N GLU A 433 -20.40 -0.66 -4.13
CA GLU A 433 -20.56 -1.62 -5.23
C GLU A 433 -20.53 -0.95 -6.61
N ARG A 434 -19.65 0.05 -6.79
CA ARG A 434 -19.58 0.86 -8.01
C ARG A 434 -19.13 0.06 -9.24
N TYR A 435 -18.36 -1.01 -9.04
CA TYR A 435 -17.76 -1.80 -10.11
C TYR A 435 -18.09 -3.30 -10.03
N PRO A 436 -19.38 -3.72 -10.17
CA PRO A 436 -19.75 -5.12 -10.02
C PRO A 436 -18.95 -6.06 -10.92
N GLY A 437 -18.40 -7.14 -10.34
CA GLY A 437 -17.61 -8.13 -11.05
C GLY A 437 -16.17 -7.71 -11.39
N ALA A 438 -15.71 -6.55 -10.94
CA ALA A 438 -14.33 -6.10 -11.12
C ALA A 438 -13.48 -6.33 -9.86
N SER A 439 -12.18 -6.47 -10.07
CA SER A 439 -11.14 -6.61 -9.05
C SER A 439 -10.22 -5.39 -9.08
N PHE A 440 -9.88 -4.88 -7.91
CA PHE A 440 -8.97 -3.77 -7.69
C PHE A 440 -7.80 -4.23 -6.85
N ALA A 441 -6.61 -3.79 -7.23
CA ALA A 441 -5.42 -3.80 -6.39
C ALA A 441 -4.93 -2.36 -6.24
N VAL A 442 -4.60 -1.95 -5.03
CA VAL A 442 -3.76 -0.76 -4.80
C VAL A 442 -2.34 -1.27 -4.61
N TYR A 443 -1.48 -0.96 -5.57
CA TYR A 443 -0.05 -1.22 -5.50
C TYR A 443 0.63 -0.07 -4.75
N ASP A 444 1.19 -0.38 -3.59
CA ASP A 444 1.95 0.51 -2.73
C ASP A 444 3.37 0.74 -3.27
N VAL A 445 3.46 1.49 -4.37
CA VAL A 445 4.73 1.94 -4.94
C VAL A 445 5.43 2.92 -3.99
N HIS A 446 4.67 3.69 -3.22
CA HIS A 446 5.19 4.53 -2.14
C HIS A 446 6.04 3.73 -1.15
N GLY A 447 5.45 2.67 -0.57
CA GLY A 447 6.11 1.79 0.38
C GLY A 447 7.30 1.07 -0.24
N LEU A 448 7.15 0.53 -1.45
CA LEU A 448 8.24 -0.14 -2.16
C LEU A 448 9.44 0.80 -2.37
N MET A 449 9.23 1.99 -2.94
CA MET A 449 10.32 2.94 -3.20
C MET A 449 10.94 3.47 -1.89
N THR A 450 10.13 3.62 -0.84
CA THR A 450 10.64 3.96 0.51
C THR A 450 11.52 2.83 1.06
N ASP A 451 11.18 1.57 0.80
CA ASP A 451 12.01 0.43 1.19
C ASP A 451 13.29 0.32 0.35
N ILE A 452 13.24 0.67 -0.95
CA ILE A 452 14.46 0.81 -1.76
C ILE A 452 15.37 1.89 -1.18
N HIS A 453 14.81 3.02 -0.75
CA HIS A 453 15.58 4.10 -0.13
C HIS A 453 16.24 3.65 1.19
N ASN A 454 15.50 2.93 2.05
CA ASN A 454 15.99 2.54 3.37
C ASN A 454 16.88 1.29 3.35
N ASN A 455 16.66 0.38 2.40
CA ASN A 455 17.32 -0.92 2.28
C ASN A 455 17.89 -1.15 0.87
N PRO A 456 18.68 -0.22 0.30
CA PRO A 456 19.03 -0.23 -1.12
C PRO A 456 19.79 -1.47 -1.59
N SER A 457 20.56 -2.12 -0.70
CA SER A 457 21.31 -3.33 -1.04
C SER A 457 20.45 -4.53 -1.40
N GLN A 458 19.15 -4.50 -1.12
CA GLN A 458 18.22 -5.55 -1.53
C GLN A 458 17.74 -5.39 -2.99
N TYR A 459 17.88 -4.19 -3.55
CA TYR A 459 17.18 -3.78 -4.77
C TYR A 459 18.12 -3.23 -5.85
N LEU A 460 19.09 -2.40 -5.45
CA LEU A 460 20.07 -1.79 -6.33
C LEU A 460 21.28 -2.70 -6.47
N ASN A 461 21.77 -2.87 -7.70
CA ASN A 461 22.77 -3.89 -8.04
C ASN A 461 23.94 -3.33 -8.87
N GLY A 462 24.13 -2.02 -8.89
CA GLY A 462 25.25 -1.39 -9.55
C GLY A 462 26.61 -1.70 -8.92
N THR A 463 27.65 -1.32 -9.66
CA THR A 463 29.06 -1.61 -9.34
C THR A 463 29.73 -0.55 -8.46
N ALA A 464 29.08 0.60 -8.26
CA ALA A 464 29.53 1.69 -7.40
C ALA A 464 28.79 1.63 -6.04
N PRO A 465 29.18 2.44 -5.04
CA PRO A 465 28.38 2.59 -3.84
C PRO A 465 26.95 3.01 -4.17
N LEU A 466 25.98 2.35 -3.51
CA LEU A 466 24.56 2.60 -3.72
C LEU A 466 24.17 4.02 -3.30
N ASN A 467 23.33 4.68 -4.10
CA ASN A 467 22.94 6.07 -3.91
C ASN A 467 21.43 6.24 -4.06
N VAL A 468 20.77 6.64 -2.98
CA VAL A 468 19.30 6.81 -2.91
C VAL A 468 18.87 8.28 -2.79
N THR A 469 19.83 9.21 -2.80
CA THR A 469 19.61 10.65 -2.57
C THR A 469 20.09 11.52 -3.72
N GLY A 470 21.14 11.09 -4.43
CA GLY A 470 21.53 11.65 -5.72
C GLY A 470 20.89 10.90 -6.88
N HIS A 471 21.19 11.35 -8.09
CA HIS A 471 20.64 10.80 -9.32
C HIS A 471 21.72 10.55 -10.37
N VAL A 472 21.40 9.69 -11.35
CA VAL A 472 22.31 9.23 -12.41
C VAL A 472 22.77 10.36 -13.32
N ASN A 473 21.83 11.15 -13.84
CA ASN A 473 22.02 12.12 -14.90
C ASN A 473 21.93 13.54 -14.34
N GLN A 474 23.09 14.18 -14.18
CA GLN A 474 23.18 15.50 -13.56
C GLN A 474 23.25 16.57 -14.65
N CYS A 475 22.20 17.37 -14.78
CA CYS A 475 22.11 18.45 -15.76
C CYS A 475 22.18 19.83 -15.09
N ASN A 476 22.43 20.86 -15.89
CA ASN A 476 22.22 22.24 -15.44
C ASN A 476 20.71 22.58 -15.40
N VAL A 477 20.35 23.75 -14.86
CA VAL A 477 18.95 24.20 -14.70
C VAL A 477 18.15 24.27 -16.01
N THR A 478 18.81 24.27 -17.17
CA THR A 478 18.13 24.26 -18.49
C THR A 478 17.99 22.86 -19.08
N GLY A 479 18.36 21.81 -18.36
CA GLY A 479 18.44 20.44 -18.88
C GLY A 479 19.62 20.19 -19.83
N GLY A 480 20.61 21.10 -19.84
CA GLY A 480 21.82 21.02 -20.66
C GLY A 480 23.06 20.58 -19.87
N ASP A 481 24.18 20.40 -20.57
CA ASP A 481 25.49 20.03 -19.99
C ASP A 481 25.46 18.80 -19.08
N CYS A 482 24.63 17.82 -19.43
CA CYS A 482 24.38 16.66 -18.59
C CYS A 482 25.59 15.72 -18.49
N VAL A 483 25.85 15.23 -17.27
CA VAL A 483 26.86 14.21 -16.97
C VAL A 483 26.19 13.03 -16.28
N ALA A 484 26.25 11.87 -16.93
CA ALA A 484 25.71 10.63 -16.39
C ALA A 484 26.76 9.84 -15.59
N SER A 485 26.32 9.16 -14.53
CA SER A 485 27.11 8.19 -13.77
C SER A 485 27.44 6.95 -14.62
N ASP A 486 28.67 6.44 -14.51
CA ASP A 486 29.10 5.18 -15.13
C ASP A 486 28.49 3.93 -14.45
N SER A 487 27.73 4.10 -13.37
CA SER A 487 27.09 3.00 -12.61
C SER A 487 25.62 3.32 -12.30
N PRO A 488 24.76 3.44 -13.34
CA PRO A 488 23.36 3.88 -13.18
C PRO A 488 22.55 2.95 -12.28
N ASP A 489 22.81 1.65 -12.32
CA ASP A 489 22.15 0.62 -11.49
C ASP A 489 22.46 0.74 -9.98
N SER A 490 23.38 1.64 -9.59
CA SER A 490 23.65 1.95 -8.17
C SER A 490 22.65 2.97 -7.61
N PHE A 491 21.81 3.58 -8.45
CA PHE A 491 20.97 4.73 -8.07
C PHE A 491 19.50 4.38 -7.98
N LEU A 492 18.77 5.00 -7.05
CA LEU A 492 17.31 4.99 -7.01
C LEU A 492 16.69 5.94 -8.05
N TRP A 493 17.33 7.09 -8.28
CA TRP A 493 16.80 8.17 -9.13
C TRP A 493 17.64 8.31 -10.41
N TYR A 494 16.98 8.50 -11.55
CA TYR A 494 17.66 8.79 -12.82
C TYR A 494 18.07 10.26 -12.90
N ASP A 495 17.13 11.16 -12.68
CA ASP A 495 17.33 12.61 -12.65
C ASP A 495 16.71 13.18 -11.36
N GLU A 496 16.36 14.46 -11.34
CA GLU A 496 15.76 15.07 -10.16
C GLU A 496 14.42 14.46 -9.76
N LEU A 497 13.67 13.86 -10.68
CA LEU A 497 12.31 13.41 -10.45
C LEU A 497 12.11 11.92 -10.71
N HIS A 498 12.64 11.41 -11.83
CA HIS A 498 12.29 10.10 -12.34
C HIS A 498 13.05 8.97 -11.63
N PRO A 499 12.42 7.82 -11.35
CA PRO A 499 13.12 6.63 -10.89
C PRO A 499 14.18 6.19 -11.90
N SER A 500 15.25 5.55 -11.42
CA SER A 500 16.25 4.96 -12.30
C SER A 500 15.70 3.74 -13.04
N GLU A 501 16.27 3.40 -14.19
CA GLU A 501 15.95 2.16 -14.90
C GLU A 501 16.03 0.91 -13.99
N GLN A 502 16.95 0.89 -13.02
CA GLN A 502 17.02 -0.20 -12.04
C GLN A 502 15.84 -0.20 -11.06
N ALA A 503 15.38 0.97 -10.62
CA ALA A 503 14.16 1.09 -9.83
C ALA A 503 12.93 0.67 -10.64
N GLU A 504 12.83 1.07 -11.90
CA GLU A 504 11.77 0.67 -12.84
C GLU A 504 11.70 -0.87 -13.01
N ARG A 505 12.86 -1.56 -13.09
CA ARG A 505 12.91 -3.03 -13.11
C ARG A 505 12.34 -3.66 -11.84
N VAL A 506 12.61 -3.06 -10.67
CA VAL A 506 12.07 -3.52 -9.39
C VAL A 506 10.56 -3.29 -9.35
N ILE A 507 10.10 -2.10 -9.75
CA ILE A 507 8.68 -1.74 -9.83
C ILE A 507 7.93 -2.71 -10.74
N ALA A 508 8.46 -2.99 -11.94
CA ALA A 508 7.90 -3.93 -12.90
C ALA A 508 7.83 -5.37 -12.37
N ARG A 509 8.89 -5.84 -11.69
CA ARG A 509 8.91 -7.20 -11.12
C ARG A 509 7.86 -7.34 -10.02
N THR A 510 7.80 -6.37 -9.12
CA THR A 510 6.79 -6.34 -8.07
C THR A 510 5.40 -6.21 -8.68
N PHE A 511 5.19 -5.41 -9.73
CA PHE A 511 3.91 -5.32 -10.44
C PHE A 511 3.46 -6.69 -10.97
N VAL A 512 4.36 -7.49 -11.54
CA VAL A 512 4.03 -8.85 -11.99
C VAL A 512 3.57 -9.72 -10.82
N ASP A 513 4.14 -9.55 -9.62
CA ASP A 513 3.69 -10.26 -8.43
C ASP A 513 2.38 -9.68 -7.85
N VAL A 514 2.14 -8.38 -8.04
CA VAL A 514 0.84 -7.74 -7.75
C VAL A 514 -0.25 -8.41 -8.59
N VAL A 515 -0.01 -8.54 -9.90
CA VAL A 515 -0.92 -9.16 -10.87
C VAL A 515 -1.15 -10.66 -10.59
N LYS A 516 -0.26 -11.33 -9.86
CA LYS A 516 -0.48 -12.71 -9.41
C LYS A 516 -1.27 -12.81 -8.10
N GLY A 517 -1.61 -11.69 -7.47
CA GLY A 517 -2.23 -11.68 -6.14
C GLY A 517 -1.28 -12.08 -5.01
N ALA A 518 0.04 -11.95 -5.21
CA ALA A 518 1.06 -12.50 -4.32
C ALA A 518 2.01 -11.46 -3.71
N SER A 519 1.83 -10.17 -4.03
CA SER A 519 2.72 -9.11 -3.57
C SER A 519 2.36 -8.63 -2.17
N GLN A 520 3.37 -8.49 -1.31
CA GLN A 520 3.25 -7.79 -0.02
C GLN A 520 3.02 -6.28 -0.18
N TRP A 521 3.34 -5.74 -1.35
CA TRP A 521 3.19 -4.33 -1.69
C TRP A 521 1.83 -4.04 -2.32
N ALA A 522 0.82 -4.89 -2.14
CA ALA A 522 -0.52 -4.60 -2.64
C ALA A 522 -1.62 -5.07 -1.70
N THR A 523 -2.72 -4.31 -1.72
CA THR A 523 -3.99 -4.70 -1.11
C THR A 523 -5.03 -4.93 -2.20
N TYR A 524 -5.89 -5.94 -2.02
CA TYR A 524 -6.78 -6.45 -3.05
C TYR A 524 -8.25 -6.45 -2.60
N TRP A 525 -9.14 -6.08 -3.52
CA TRP A 525 -10.59 -6.11 -3.32
C TRP A 525 -11.26 -6.56 -4.61
N SER A 526 -12.26 -7.45 -4.55
CA SER A 526 -13.02 -7.85 -5.75
C SER A 526 -14.51 -7.72 -5.51
N CYS A 527 -15.28 -7.20 -6.46
CA CYS A 527 -16.64 -6.73 -6.25
C CYS A 527 -17.72 -7.71 -6.72
#